data_AF-A0A2N1TPK3-F1
#
_entry.id   AF-A0A2N1TPK3-F1
#
_cell.length_a   1.000
_cell.length_b   1.000
_cell.length_c   1.000
_cell.angle_alpha   90.00
_cell.angle_beta   90.00
_cell.angle_gamma   90.00
#
_symmetry.space_group_name_H-M   'P 1'
#
loop_
_entity.id
_entity.type
_entity.pdbx_description
1 polymer ?
#
loop_
_entity_poly.entity_id
_entity_poly.type
_entity_poly.pdbx_seq_one_letter_code
_entity_poly.pdbx_strand_id
1 'polypeptide(L)'
;MEPKKVSLKTLEQVLEDLGNSSDEAIGNYLYKGYRIQVSRYKSSGTERYMRLYKKRREQGLCVRCGEKVTKKNPNTGKFYRLCDFHREVTDRKKDK
;
A
#
# COMPACT_ATOMS: atom_id res chain seq x y z
N MET A 1 -12.08 -2.65 6.06
CA MET A 1 -11.06 -1.90 6.83
C MET A 1 -11.81 -1.04 7.81
N GLU A 2 -11.47 -1.11 9.09
CA GLU A 2 -12.03 -0.20 10.07
C GLU A 2 -11.63 1.25 9.75
N PRO A 3 -12.56 2.21 9.92
CA PRO A 3 -12.27 3.61 9.62
C PRO A 3 -11.27 4.18 10.64
N LYS A 4 -10.25 4.88 10.14
CA LYS A 4 -9.25 5.54 10.98
C LYS A 4 -9.87 6.79 11.61
N LYS A 5 -9.85 6.91 12.94
CA LYS A 5 -10.26 8.14 13.63
C LYS A 5 -9.31 9.28 13.27
N VAL A 6 -9.84 10.41 12.82
CA VAL A 6 -9.06 11.56 12.34
C VAL A 6 -9.49 12.88 13.01
N SER A 7 -8.56 13.83 13.05
CA SER A 7 -8.82 15.22 13.46
C SER A 7 -9.19 16.08 12.24
N LEU A 8 -9.63 17.33 12.49
CA LEU A 8 -9.92 18.29 11.42
C LEU A 8 -8.69 18.54 10.55
N LYS A 9 -7.52 18.74 11.17
CA LYS A 9 -6.25 18.94 10.45
C LYS A 9 -5.92 17.78 9.50
N THR A 10 -6.15 16.54 9.94
CA THR A 10 -5.95 15.37 9.07
C THR A 10 -6.97 15.34 7.94
N LEU A 11 -8.20 15.78 8.17
CA LEU A 11 -9.22 15.86 7.12
C LEU A 11 -8.88 16.95 6.09
N GLU A 12 -8.35 18.10 6.53
CA GLU A 12 -7.83 19.15 5.63
C GLU A 12 -6.71 18.61 4.74
N GLN A 13 -5.77 17.83 5.31
CA GLN A 13 -4.74 17.16 4.52
C GLN A 13 -5.33 16.21 3.47
N VAL A 14 -6.35 15.43 3.84
CA VAL A 14 -7.03 14.53 2.89
C VAL A 14 -7.68 15.31 1.75
N LEU A 15 -8.22 16.51 2.01
CA LEU A 15 -8.78 17.38 0.97
C LEU A 15 -7.69 17.97 0.07
N GLU A 16 -6.55 18.37 0.63
CA GLU A 16 -5.38 18.81 -0.14
C GLU A 16 -4.85 17.70 -1.05
N ASP A 17 -4.70 16.48 -0.50
CA ASP A 17 -4.28 15.30 -1.24
C ASP A 17 -5.27 14.97 -2.39
N LEU A 18 -6.57 15.12 -2.15
CA LEU A 18 -7.59 15.01 -3.21
C LEU A 18 -7.41 16.04 -4.31
N GLY A 19 -7.14 17.30 -3.96
CA GLY A 19 -6.86 18.37 -4.92
C GLY A 19 -5.64 18.07 -5.79
N ASN A 20 -4.62 17.44 -5.20
CA ASN A 20 -3.39 17.03 -5.89
C ASN A 20 -3.50 15.70 -6.66
N SER A 21 -4.69 15.07 -6.69
CA SER A 21 -4.90 13.74 -7.26
C SER A 21 -4.00 12.65 -6.65
N SER A 22 -3.64 12.80 -5.38
CA SER A 22 -2.87 11.83 -4.59
C SER A 22 -3.68 10.57 -4.31
N ASP A 23 -3.01 9.41 -4.37
CA ASP A 23 -3.59 8.14 -3.93
C ASP A 23 -3.60 8.01 -2.39
N GLU A 24 -2.86 8.89 -1.70
CA GLU A 24 -2.71 9.00 -0.26
C GLU A 24 -4.04 9.34 0.43
N ALA A 25 -4.90 10.11 -0.25
CA ALA A 25 -6.23 10.45 0.23
C ALA A 25 -7.15 9.22 0.36
N ILE A 26 -6.86 8.12 -0.34
CA ILE A 26 -7.75 6.96 -0.44
C ILE A 26 -7.76 6.17 0.87
N GLY A 27 -8.94 6.10 1.48
CA GLY A 27 -9.07 5.50 2.80
C GLY A 27 -10.50 5.53 3.34
N ASN A 28 -10.63 5.00 4.56
CA ASN A 28 -11.84 5.11 5.35
C ASN A 28 -11.49 5.91 6.61
N TYR A 29 -12.22 6.98 6.87
CA TYR A 29 -11.97 7.92 7.95
C TYR A 29 -13.20 8.06 8.83
N LEU A 30 -12.99 8.30 10.12
CA LEU A 30 -14.03 8.60 11.10
C LEU A 30 -13.77 9.98 11.72
N TYR A 31 -14.66 10.94 11.46
CA TYR A 31 -14.56 12.30 11.98
C TYR A 31 -15.86 12.68 12.68
N LYS A 32 -15.80 12.97 13.99
CA LYS A 32 -16.97 13.35 14.82
C LYS A 32 -18.21 12.46 14.64
N GLY A 33 -18.02 11.15 14.48
CA GLY A 33 -19.09 10.18 14.26
C GLY A 33 -19.49 9.97 12.80
N TYR A 34 -19.02 10.81 11.88
CA TYR A 34 -19.24 10.65 10.45
C TYR A 34 -18.17 9.76 9.82
N ARG A 35 -18.62 8.79 9.02
CA ARG A 35 -17.75 7.98 8.19
C ARG A 35 -17.55 8.67 6.84
N ILE A 36 -16.30 8.86 6.47
CA ILE A 36 -15.89 9.43 5.18
C ILE A 36 -15.09 8.37 4.44
N GLN A 37 -15.52 8.00 3.24
CA GLN A 37 -14.84 7.02 2.40
C GLN A 37 -14.37 7.69 1.12
N VAL A 38 -13.06 7.64 0.89
CA VAL A 38 -12.42 8.17 -0.31
C VAL A 38 -11.95 7.00 -1.16
N SER A 39 -12.45 6.92 -2.39
CA SER A 39 -12.07 5.88 -3.36
C SER A 39 -12.09 6.42 -4.77
N ARG A 40 -11.15 5.96 -5.60
CA ARG A 40 -11.05 6.36 -7.01
C ARG A 40 -12.20 5.78 -7.83
N TYR A 41 -12.94 6.62 -8.53
CA TYR A 41 -14.04 6.22 -9.40
C TYR A 41 -13.52 5.37 -10.58
N LYS A 42 -14.24 4.29 -10.91
CA LYS A 42 -13.93 3.36 -12.01
C LYS A 42 -12.48 2.86 -12.07
N SER A 43 -11.82 2.72 -10.92
CA SER A 43 -10.44 2.28 -10.92
C SER A 43 -10.30 0.84 -11.43
N SER A 44 -9.37 0.63 -12.37
CA SER A 44 -9.12 -0.67 -12.97
C SER A 44 -8.52 -1.66 -11.96
N GLY A 45 -8.60 -2.96 -12.26
CA GLY A 45 -7.90 -3.98 -11.47
C GLY A 45 -6.39 -3.73 -11.40
N THR A 46 -5.79 -3.31 -12.51
CA THR A 46 -4.37 -2.99 -12.61
C THR A 46 -3.98 -1.82 -11.73
N GLU A 47 -4.75 -0.73 -11.73
CA GLU A 47 -4.48 0.43 -10.86
C GLU A 47 -4.54 0.06 -9.38
N ARG A 48 -5.57 -0.70 -8.99
CA ARG A 48 -5.72 -1.20 -7.61
C ARG A 48 -4.53 -2.07 -7.21
N TYR A 49 -4.09 -2.97 -8.10
CA TYR A 49 -2.92 -3.80 -7.87
C TYR A 49 -1.64 -2.98 -7.75
N MET A 50 -1.42 -2.01 -8.63
CA MET A 50 -0.23 -1.16 -8.60
C MET A 50 -0.17 -0.30 -7.33
N ARG A 51 -1.30 0.20 -6.84
CA ARG A 51 -1.37 0.90 -5.55
C ARG A 51 -1.02 -0.01 -4.38
N LEU A 52 -1.60 -1.21 -4.35
CA LEU A 52 -1.28 -2.21 -3.34
C LEU A 52 0.20 -2.60 -3.36
N TYR A 53 0.76 -2.77 -4.57
CA TYR A 53 2.17 -3.05 -4.78
C TYR A 53 3.05 -1.94 -4.19
N LYS A 54 2.80 -0.66 -4.51
CA LYS A 54 3.56 0.48 -3.99
C LYS A 54 3.51 0.53 -2.46
N LYS A 55 2.30 0.48 -1.89
CA LYS A 55 2.09 0.52 -0.43
C LYS A 55 2.83 -0.62 0.30
N ARG A 56 2.78 -1.84 -0.25
CA ARG A 56 3.52 -2.98 0.31
C ARG A 56 5.03 -2.75 0.22
N ARG A 57 5.55 -2.23 -0.90
CA ARG A 57 6.98 -1.94 -1.06
C ARG A 57 7.50 -0.91 -0.07
N GLU A 58 6.76 0.16 0.18
CA GLU A 58 7.11 1.21 1.14
C GLU A 58 7.13 0.70 2.57
N GLN A 59 6.18 -0.18 2.92
CA GLN A 59 6.09 -0.79 4.25
C GLN A 59 7.08 -1.96 4.46
N GLY A 60 7.90 -2.29 3.45
CA GLY A 60 8.80 -3.44 3.51
C GLY A 60 8.06 -4.78 3.57
N LEU A 61 6.88 -4.86 2.96
CA LEU A 61 6.04 -6.06 2.90
C LEU A 61 6.20 -6.78 1.55
N CYS A 62 6.00 -8.10 1.58
CA CYS A 62 5.97 -8.93 0.38
C CYS A 62 4.82 -8.52 -0.52
N VAL A 63 5.11 -8.25 -1.80
CA VAL A 63 4.08 -7.80 -2.74
C VAL A 63 3.02 -8.86 -3.05
N ARG A 64 3.30 -10.15 -2.81
CA ARG A 64 2.35 -11.26 -2.99
C ARG A 64 1.45 -11.48 -1.78
N CYS A 65 2.04 -11.84 -0.63
CA CYS A 65 1.25 -12.19 0.57
C CYS A 65 1.12 -11.09 1.62
N GLY A 66 1.91 -10.01 1.53
CA GLY A 66 1.92 -8.96 2.56
C GLY A 66 2.75 -9.27 3.81
N GLU A 67 3.45 -10.41 3.85
CA GLU A 67 4.35 -10.77 4.96
C GLU A 67 5.52 -9.79 5.08
N LYS A 68 6.01 -9.52 6.29
CA LYS A 68 7.12 -8.59 6.50
C LYS A 68 8.41 -9.17 5.91
N VAL A 69 9.11 -8.37 5.11
CA VAL A 69 10.38 -8.78 4.52
C VAL A 69 11.49 -8.46 5.50
N THR A 70 12.26 -9.48 5.87
CA THR A 70 13.39 -9.35 6.81
C THR A 70 14.70 -9.03 6.08
N LYS A 71 14.89 -9.57 4.87
CA LYS A 71 16.13 -9.42 4.10
C LYS A 71 16.15 -8.14 3.25
N LYS A 72 17.31 -7.49 3.23
CA LYS A 72 17.62 -6.36 2.35
C LYS A 72 18.51 -6.80 1.21
N ASN A 73 18.35 -6.18 0.05
CA ASN A 73 19.25 -6.35 -1.07
C ASN A 73 20.58 -5.64 -0.73
N PRO A 74 21.72 -6.36 -0.69
CA PRO A 74 23.01 -5.78 -0.31
C PRO A 74 23.46 -4.66 -1.24
N ASN A 75 23.09 -4.70 -2.53
CA ASN A 75 23.50 -3.72 -3.53
C ASN A 75 22.74 -2.40 -3.44
N THR A 76 21.55 -2.39 -2.82
CA THR A 76 20.67 -1.20 -2.79
C THR A 76 20.24 -0.79 -1.39
N GLY A 77 20.50 -1.61 -0.37
CA GLY A 77 20.04 -1.41 1.01
C GLY A 77 18.52 -1.53 1.21
N LYS A 78 17.72 -1.71 0.14
CA LYS A 78 16.25 -1.79 0.20
C LYS A 78 15.78 -3.21 0.51
N PHE A 79 14.65 -3.35 1.21
CA PHE A 79 14.01 -4.66 1.40
C PHE A 79 13.69 -5.33 0.06
N TYR A 80 13.86 -6.65 -0.03
CA TYR A 80 13.43 -7.40 -1.20
C TYR A 80 11.93 -7.26 -1.47
N ARG A 81 11.51 -7.47 -2.72
CA ARG A 81 10.10 -7.35 -3.13
C ARG A 81 9.23 -8.51 -2.61
N LEU A 82 9.85 -9.66 -2.36
CA LEU A 82 9.17 -10.89 -1.90
C LEU A 82 9.75 -11.32 -0.54
N CYS A 83 8.93 -11.98 0.27
CA CYS A 83 9.40 -12.70 1.46
C CYS A 83 10.23 -13.93 1.06
N ASP A 84 10.96 -14.52 2.00
CA ASP A 84 11.85 -15.64 1.75
C ASP A 84 11.15 -16.81 1.05
N PHE A 85 9.98 -17.23 1.55
CA PHE A 85 9.17 -18.27 0.92
C PHE A 85 8.86 -17.98 -0.56
N HIS A 86 8.35 -16.78 -0.86
CA HIS A 86 7.99 -16.43 -2.24
C HIS A 86 9.21 -16.22 -3.13
N ARG A 87 10.36 -15.83 -2.57
CA ARG A 87 11.63 -15.79 -3.31
C ARG A 87 12.05 -17.19 -3.69
N GLU A 88 12.14 -18.11 -2.74
CA GLU A 88 12.52 -19.51 -3.00
C GLU A 88 11.63 -20.16 -4.06
N VAL A 89 10.31 -19.99 -3.96
CA VAL A 89 9.36 -20.53 -4.94
C VAL A 89 9.54 -19.90 -6.34
N THR A 90 9.95 -18.64 -6.42
CA THR A 90 10.12 -17.93 -7.70
C THR A 90 11.50 -18.21 -8.32
N ASP A 91 12.54 -18.26 -7.49
CA ASP A 91 13.92 -18.49 -7.91
C ASP A 91 14.09 -19.96 -8.36
N ARG A 92 13.53 -20.94 -7.64
CA ARG A 92 13.53 -22.37 -8.04
C ARG A 92 12.79 -22.66 -9.34
N LYS A 93 11.90 -21.76 -9.79
CA LYS A 93 11.18 -21.92 -11.06
C LYS A 93 12.02 -21.52 -12.28
N LYS A 94 13.18 -20.89 -12.11
CA LYS A 94 14.07 -20.54 -13.23
C LYS A 94 15.00 -21.68 -13.66
N ASP A 95 15.13 -22.73 -12.85
CA ASP A 95 16.04 -23.86 -13.09
C ASP A 95 15.34 -25.08 -13.70
N LYS A 96 14.15 -24.92 -14.28
CA LYS A 96 13.43 -25.91 -15.10
C LYS A 96 13.10 -25.33 -16.46
#